data_AF-A0A7S6N752-F1
#
_entry.id   AF-A0A7S6N752-F1
#
_cell.length_a   1.000
_cell.length_b   1.000
_cell.length_c   1.000
_cell.angle_alpha   90.00
_cell.angle_beta   90.00
_cell.angle_gamma   90.00
#
_symmetry.space_group_name_H-M   'P 1'
#
loop_
_entity.id
_entity.type
_entity.pdbx_description
1 polymer ?
#
loop_
_entity_poly.entity_id
_entity_poly.type
_entity_poly.pdbx_seq_one_letter_code
_entity_poly.pdbx_strand_id
1 'polypeptide(L)'
;MRPIALLLLILLATPAAFASECRNALRPLLLSTTPDPGALQAVRATCQAEADAGDAVALYELALFHLGLNGEWQPQEAIPLIRDAATAGVPEAQYWLAWQYEAGPLLEHDQALALSWYQRAANANHRLAVARLASAYAGGELGLARDPLKAAEYKAREAQCLRRQQAAAGS
;
A
#
# COMPACT_ATOMS: atom_id res chain seq x y z
N MET A 1 -12.56 -12.93 -59.11
CA MET A 1 -12.60 -11.73 -58.24
C MET A 1 -13.57 -11.99 -57.08
N ARG A 2 -13.05 -12.36 -55.91
CA ARG A 2 -13.78 -12.37 -54.63
C ARG A 2 -12.78 -11.88 -53.57
N PRO A 3 -13.10 -10.85 -52.77
CA PRO A 3 -12.12 -10.21 -51.91
C PRO A 3 -11.78 -11.10 -50.71
N ILE A 4 -10.50 -11.13 -50.38
CA ILE A 4 -9.92 -11.76 -49.20
C ILE A 4 -10.30 -10.89 -48.00
N ALA A 5 -11.19 -11.38 -47.13
CA ALA A 5 -11.50 -10.74 -45.87
C ALA A 5 -10.32 -10.95 -44.92
N LEU A 6 -9.53 -9.90 -44.72
CA LEU A 6 -8.45 -9.83 -43.75
C LEU A 6 -9.07 -9.84 -42.34
N LEU A 7 -9.05 -11.00 -41.68
CA LEU A 7 -9.45 -11.15 -40.29
C LEU A 7 -8.33 -10.59 -39.40
N LEU A 8 -8.43 -9.31 -39.04
CA LEU A 8 -7.58 -8.67 -38.03
C LEU A 8 -7.91 -9.29 -36.66
N LEU A 9 -7.13 -10.29 -36.25
CA LEU A 9 -7.05 -10.75 -34.86
C LEU A 9 -6.36 -9.65 -34.05
N ILE A 10 -7.15 -8.74 -33.47
CA ILE A 10 -6.68 -7.86 -32.41
C ILE A 10 -6.48 -8.76 -31.19
N LEU A 11 -5.21 -9.00 -30.82
CA LEU A 11 -4.87 -9.55 -29.51
C LEU A 11 -5.44 -8.59 -28.46
N LEU A 12 -6.57 -8.96 -27.86
CA LEU A 12 -6.95 -8.44 -26.56
C LEU A 12 -5.94 -9.00 -25.57
N ALA A 13 -4.83 -8.28 -25.39
CA ALA A 13 -4.00 -8.46 -24.21
C ALA A 13 -4.93 -8.26 -23.01
N THR A 14 -5.27 -9.36 -22.33
CA THR A 14 -6.07 -9.33 -21.12
C THR A 14 -5.35 -8.46 -20.10
N PRO A 15 -5.87 -7.30 -19.68
CA PRO A 15 -5.16 -6.39 -18.79
C PRO A 15 -4.97 -6.95 -17.37
N ALA A 16 -5.55 -8.11 -17.06
CA ALA A 16 -5.49 -8.74 -15.75
C ALA A 16 -4.19 -9.52 -15.46
N ALA A 17 -3.35 -9.79 -16.46
CA ALA A 17 -2.14 -10.62 -16.25
C ALA A 17 -0.97 -9.86 -15.59
N PHE A 18 -1.00 -8.53 -15.56
CA PHE A 18 0.07 -7.69 -14.99
C PHE A 18 -0.21 -7.19 -13.58
N ALA A 19 -1.47 -7.20 -13.12
CA ALA A 19 -1.80 -6.73 -11.78
C ALA A 19 -1.06 -7.59 -10.74
N SER A 20 -0.13 -6.98 -9.98
CA SER A 20 0.77 -7.57 -8.97
C SER A 20 2.15 -8.05 -9.41
N GLU A 21 2.56 -7.96 -10.68
CA GLU A 21 3.92 -8.40 -11.07
C GLU A 21 5.00 -7.57 -10.36
N CYS A 22 4.84 -6.25 -10.32
CA CYS A 22 5.64 -5.31 -9.54
C CYS A 22 5.74 -5.75 -8.06
N ARG A 23 4.60 -5.94 -7.39
CA ARG A 23 4.57 -6.34 -5.97
C ARG A 23 5.27 -7.68 -5.73
N ASN A 24 5.01 -8.66 -6.59
CA ASN A 24 5.58 -10.01 -6.45
C ASN A 24 7.08 -10.00 -6.67
N ALA A 25 7.56 -9.24 -7.66
CA ALA A 25 8.98 -9.08 -7.95
C ALA A 25 9.70 -8.26 -6.87
N LEU A 26 9.01 -7.30 -6.26
CA LEU A 26 9.59 -6.45 -5.22
C LEU A 26 9.74 -7.16 -3.87
N ARG A 27 8.79 -8.01 -3.49
CA ARG A 27 8.76 -8.71 -2.20
C ARG A 27 10.09 -9.37 -1.79
N PRO A 28 10.76 -10.20 -2.61
CA PRO A 28 12.03 -10.81 -2.22
C PRO A 28 13.16 -9.78 -2.03
N LEU A 29 13.13 -8.66 -2.77
CA LEU A 29 14.14 -7.60 -2.66
C LEU A 29 14.00 -6.85 -1.33
N LEU A 30 12.78 -6.62 -0.84
CA LEU A 30 12.53 -5.99 0.47
C LEU A 30 13.02 -6.82 1.66
N LEU A 31 13.19 -8.13 1.47
CA LEU A 31 13.70 -9.05 2.50
C LEU A 31 15.23 -9.25 2.41
N SER A 32 15.86 -8.74 1.35
CA SER A 32 17.30 -8.85 1.16
C SER A 32 18.04 -7.80 1.98
N THR A 33 19.17 -8.19 2.60
CA THR A 33 20.06 -7.24 3.27
C THR A 33 20.90 -6.41 2.30
N THR A 34 21.07 -6.89 1.06
CA THR A 34 21.82 -6.23 -0.02
C THR A 34 21.13 -6.52 -1.36
N PRO A 35 19.99 -5.89 -1.66
CA PRO A 35 19.30 -6.09 -2.94
C PRO A 35 20.17 -5.61 -4.12
N ASP A 36 20.14 -6.36 -5.22
CA ASP A 36 20.86 -5.99 -6.44
C ASP A 36 20.27 -4.69 -7.04
N PRO A 37 21.09 -3.64 -7.27
CA PRO A 37 20.58 -2.38 -7.81
C PRO A 37 19.96 -2.51 -9.21
N GLY A 38 20.46 -3.43 -10.05
CA GLY A 38 19.90 -3.71 -11.38
C GLY A 38 18.51 -4.35 -11.29
N ALA A 39 18.32 -5.28 -10.36
CA ALA A 39 17.04 -5.89 -10.06
C ALA A 39 16.03 -4.85 -9.53
N LEU A 40 16.46 -3.98 -8.61
CA LEU A 40 15.62 -2.86 -8.14
C LEU A 40 15.20 -1.94 -9.29
N GLN A 41 16.13 -1.60 -10.19
CA GLN A 41 15.82 -0.77 -11.35
C GLN A 41 14.83 -1.45 -12.31
N ALA A 42 14.99 -2.76 -12.55
CA ALA A 42 14.06 -3.54 -13.38
C ALA A 42 12.65 -3.58 -12.75
N VAL A 43 12.56 -3.85 -11.45
CA VAL A 43 11.29 -3.86 -10.71
C VAL A 43 10.64 -2.47 -10.73
N ARG A 44 11.41 -1.38 -10.58
CA ARG A 44 10.88 -0.02 -10.70
C ARG A 44 10.20 0.21 -12.06
N ALA A 45 10.81 -0.25 -13.15
CA ALA A 45 10.24 -0.12 -14.48
C ALA A 45 8.90 -0.88 -14.61
N THR A 46 8.81 -2.08 -14.02
CA THR A 46 7.54 -2.83 -13.93
C THR A 46 6.48 -2.07 -13.14
N CYS A 47 6.85 -1.53 -11.97
CA CYS A 47 5.94 -0.74 -11.14
C CYS A 47 5.46 0.53 -11.85
N GLN A 48 6.33 1.19 -12.63
CA GLN A 48 5.94 2.34 -13.45
C GLN A 48 4.91 1.95 -14.51
N ALA A 49 5.15 0.87 -15.26
CA ALA A 49 4.25 0.43 -16.31
C ALA A 49 2.86 0.04 -15.76
N GLU A 50 2.80 -0.65 -14.62
CA GLU A 50 1.54 -1.00 -13.94
C GLU A 50 0.83 0.25 -13.37
N ALA A 51 1.57 1.18 -12.78
CA ALA A 51 1.02 2.44 -12.29
C ALA A 51 0.41 3.28 -13.44
N ASP A 52 1.09 3.36 -14.59
CA ASP A 52 0.60 4.04 -15.79
C ASP A 52 -0.65 3.36 -16.37
N ALA A 53 -0.81 2.06 -16.15
CA ALA A 53 -2.02 1.30 -16.48
C ALA A 53 -3.15 1.45 -15.44
N GLY A 54 -2.93 2.19 -14.36
CA GLY A 54 -3.92 2.47 -13.31
C GLY A 54 -3.92 1.46 -12.15
N ASP A 55 -2.90 0.62 -12.01
CA ASP A 55 -2.79 -0.26 -10.85
C ASP A 55 -2.42 0.56 -9.60
N ALA A 56 -3.37 0.62 -8.67
CA ALA A 56 -3.22 1.38 -7.43
C ALA A 56 -2.16 0.81 -6.49
N VAL A 57 -1.97 -0.52 -6.49
CA VAL A 57 -0.92 -1.16 -5.71
C VAL A 57 0.43 -0.74 -6.27
N ALA A 58 0.60 -0.78 -7.60
CA ALA A 58 1.83 -0.35 -8.25
C ALA A 58 2.14 1.13 -8.01
N LEU A 59 1.13 2.01 -7.92
CA LEU A 59 1.34 3.40 -7.48
C LEU A 59 2.03 3.48 -6.11
N TYR A 60 1.59 2.68 -5.14
CA TYR A 60 2.22 2.65 -3.82
C TYR A 60 3.64 2.06 -3.87
N GLU A 61 3.85 0.95 -4.58
CA GLU A 61 5.18 0.34 -4.69
C GLU A 61 6.17 1.25 -5.42
N LEU A 62 5.72 1.95 -6.48
CA LEU A 62 6.50 2.97 -7.18
C LEU A 62 6.88 4.11 -6.24
N ALA A 63 5.96 4.55 -5.37
CA ALA A 63 6.26 5.57 -4.38
C ALA A 63 7.36 5.15 -3.40
N LEU A 64 7.51 3.85 -3.09
CA LEU A 64 8.59 3.37 -2.23
C LEU A 64 9.97 3.60 -2.87
N PHE A 65 10.09 3.54 -4.20
CA PHE A 65 11.31 3.92 -4.91
C PHE A 65 11.67 5.38 -4.67
N HIS A 66 10.70 6.28 -4.75
CA HIS A 66 10.88 7.70 -4.42
C HIS A 66 11.10 7.94 -2.91
N LEU A 67 10.85 6.95 -2.06
CA LEU A 67 11.16 6.98 -0.62
C LEU A 67 12.48 6.26 -0.29
N GLY A 68 13.41 6.16 -1.25
CA GLY A 68 14.78 5.72 -0.99
C GLY A 68 15.02 4.22 -1.17
N LEU A 69 14.07 3.44 -1.68
CA LEU A 69 14.25 2.01 -1.87
C LEU A 69 15.38 1.65 -2.86
N ASN A 70 15.68 2.52 -3.84
CA ASN A 70 16.84 2.40 -4.73
C ASN A 70 17.98 3.39 -4.39
N GLY A 71 17.96 4.00 -3.20
CA GLY A 71 18.92 5.02 -2.79
C GLY A 71 18.54 6.46 -3.19
N GLU A 72 17.41 6.68 -3.87
CA GLU A 72 16.93 8.01 -4.22
C GLU A 72 15.82 8.47 -3.27
N TRP A 73 16.11 9.45 -2.41
CA TRP A 73 15.12 10.04 -1.50
C TRP A 73 14.46 11.29 -2.11
N GLN A 74 13.28 11.09 -2.69
CA GLN A 74 12.48 12.09 -3.41
C GLN A 74 11.02 12.10 -2.91
N PRO A 75 10.77 12.39 -1.61
CA PRO A 75 9.45 12.22 -1.00
C PRO A 75 8.34 13.09 -1.63
N GLN A 76 8.70 14.21 -2.26
CA GLN A 76 7.73 15.07 -2.95
C GLN A 76 7.13 14.41 -4.19
N GLU A 77 7.86 13.49 -4.82
CA GLU A 77 7.35 12.66 -5.92
C GLU A 77 6.53 11.48 -5.41
N ALA A 78 6.85 10.97 -4.22
CA ALA A 78 6.12 9.86 -3.59
C ALA A 78 4.71 10.26 -3.11
N ILE A 79 4.57 11.44 -2.49
CA ILE A 79 3.30 11.89 -1.86
C ILE A 79 2.08 11.83 -2.79
N PRO A 80 2.09 12.36 -4.03
CA PRO A 80 0.94 12.26 -4.91
C PRO A 80 0.57 10.81 -5.25
N LEU A 81 1.57 9.96 -5.56
CA LEU A 81 1.37 8.53 -5.84
C LEU A 81 0.71 7.82 -4.65
N ILE A 82 1.17 8.10 -3.43
CA ILE A 82 0.60 7.52 -2.21
C ILE A 82 -0.82 8.02 -1.96
N ARG A 83 -1.12 9.29 -2.23
CA ARG A 83 -2.48 9.83 -2.13
C ARG A 83 -3.44 9.15 -3.09
N ASP A 84 -3.01 8.91 -4.32
CA ASP A 84 -3.81 8.24 -5.33
C ASP A 84 -4.04 6.77 -4.96
N ALA A 85 -2.99 6.05 -4.56
CA ALA A 85 -3.09 4.67 -4.06
C ALA A 85 -4.01 4.56 -2.83
N ALA A 86 -3.86 5.46 -1.86
CA ALA A 86 -4.68 5.46 -0.64
C ALA A 86 -6.15 5.76 -0.95
N THR A 87 -6.40 6.68 -1.89
CA THR A 87 -7.74 7.02 -2.38
C THR A 87 -8.39 5.82 -3.05
N ALA A 88 -7.64 5.09 -3.87
CA ALA A 88 -8.06 3.86 -4.53
C ALA A 88 -8.20 2.64 -3.60
N GLY A 89 -7.85 2.78 -2.31
CA GLY A 89 -8.14 1.76 -1.30
C GLY A 89 -6.93 0.94 -0.83
N VAL A 90 -5.71 1.26 -1.28
CA VAL A 90 -4.51 0.50 -0.89
C VAL A 90 -4.24 0.68 0.61
N PRO A 91 -4.32 -0.39 1.43
CA PRO A 91 -4.28 -0.26 2.88
C PRO A 91 -2.92 0.23 3.40
N GLU A 92 -1.83 -0.15 2.74
CA GLU A 92 -0.47 0.28 3.08
C GLU A 92 -0.30 1.79 2.83
N ALA A 93 -0.82 2.31 1.72
CA ALA A 93 -0.81 3.73 1.40
C ALA A 93 -1.67 4.55 2.38
N GLN A 94 -2.84 4.02 2.75
CA GLN A 94 -3.71 4.64 3.77
C GLN A 94 -3.01 4.71 5.12
N TYR A 95 -2.36 3.63 5.56
CA TYR A 95 -1.58 3.63 6.79
C TYR A 95 -0.41 4.61 6.73
N TRP A 96 0.29 4.68 5.59
CA TRP A 96 1.39 5.62 5.40
C TRP A 96 0.92 7.06 5.58
N LEU A 97 -0.18 7.47 4.93
CA LEU A 97 -0.75 8.81 5.11
C LEU A 97 -1.15 9.06 6.56
N ALA A 98 -1.80 8.07 7.19
CA ALA A 98 -2.20 8.18 8.58
C ALA A 98 -1.01 8.48 9.50
N TRP A 99 0.09 7.76 9.31
CA TRP A 99 1.32 7.97 10.07
C TRP A 99 1.97 9.33 9.76
N GLN A 100 1.98 9.77 8.49
CA GLN A 100 2.50 11.10 8.16
C GLN A 100 1.72 12.22 8.81
N TYR A 101 0.38 12.18 8.77
CA TYR A 101 -0.46 13.16 9.45
C TYR A 101 -0.35 13.07 10.97
N GLU A 102 -0.07 11.90 11.54
CA GLU A 102 0.10 11.74 12.99
C GLU A 102 1.46 12.21 13.51
N ALA A 103 2.55 11.77 12.89
CA ALA A 103 3.89 11.93 13.48
C ALA A 103 5.01 11.95 12.44
N GLY A 104 4.70 11.76 11.16
CA GLY A 104 5.71 11.73 10.12
C GLY A 104 6.20 13.13 9.74
N PRO A 105 7.39 13.22 9.14
CA PRO A 105 8.04 14.50 8.87
C PRO A 105 7.59 15.16 7.56
N LEU A 106 6.80 14.48 6.73
CA LEU A 106 6.55 14.90 5.34
C LEU A 106 5.26 15.68 5.13
N LEU A 107 4.29 15.57 6.04
CA LEU A 107 3.00 16.27 5.98
C LEU A 107 2.78 17.07 7.25
N GLU A 108 1.98 18.13 7.16
CA GLU A 108 1.56 18.89 8.34
C GLU A 108 0.74 18.00 9.28
N HIS A 109 0.98 18.13 10.59
CA HIS A 109 0.31 17.32 11.59
C HIS A 109 -1.19 17.60 11.63
N ASP A 110 -2.00 16.55 11.47
CA ASP A 110 -3.45 16.62 11.55
C ASP A 110 -4.00 15.31 12.11
N GLN A 111 -4.42 15.35 13.38
CA GLN A 111 -4.95 14.18 14.08
C GLN A 111 -6.26 13.65 13.49
N ALA A 112 -7.10 14.52 12.93
CA ALA A 112 -8.38 14.12 12.36
C ALA A 112 -8.16 13.40 11.02
N LEU A 113 -7.27 13.92 10.17
CA LEU A 113 -6.86 13.22 8.95
C LEU A 113 -6.16 11.90 9.30
N ALA A 114 -5.24 11.89 10.26
CA ALA A 114 -4.58 10.66 10.71
C ALA A 114 -5.60 9.59 11.14
N LEU A 115 -6.55 9.96 12.00
CA LEU A 115 -7.62 9.07 12.45
C LEU A 115 -8.44 8.52 11.27
N SER A 116 -8.82 9.39 10.33
CA SER A 116 -9.62 8.98 9.16
C SER A 116 -8.90 7.94 8.30
N TRP A 117 -7.61 8.14 8.05
CA TRP A 117 -6.79 7.24 7.25
C TRP A 117 -6.49 5.92 7.99
N TYR A 118 -6.24 5.96 9.29
CA TYR A 118 -6.12 4.74 10.10
C TYR A 118 -7.39 3.91 10.09
N GLN A 119 -8.56 4.54 10.19
CA GLN A 119 -9.85 3.83 10.13
C GLN A 119 -10.04 3.14 8.77
N ARG A 120 -9.71 3.81 7.66
CA ARG A 120 -9.77 3.21 6.31
C ARG A 120 -8.84 2.00 6.20
N ALA A 121 -7.57 2.15 6.60
CA ALA A 121 -6.60 1.07 6.56
C ALA A 121 -7.01 -0.11 7.45
N ALA A 122 -7.52 0.16 8.66
CA ALA A 122 -7.98 -0.85 9.59
C ALA A 122 -9.24 -1.59 9.09
N ASN A 123 -10.14 -0.91 8.38
CA ASN A 123 -11.30 -1.53 7.74
C ASN A 123 -10.89 -2.50 6.63
N ALA A 124 -9.77 -2.24 5.96
CA ALA A 124 -9.11 -3.17 5.05
C ALA A 124 -8.18 -4.18 5.75
N ASN A 125 -8.30 -4.32 7.07
CA ASN A 125 -7.53 -5.24 7.91
C ASN A 125 -6.01 -4.98 7.96
N HIS A 126 -5.55 -3.76 7.66
CA HIS A 126 -4.16 -3.39 7.80
C HIS A 126 -3.73 -3.47 9.28
N ARG A 127 -2.88 -4.46 9.60
CA ARG A 127 -2.59 -4.85 10.98
C ARG A 127 -2.05 -3.70 11.83
N LEU A 128 -1.12 -2.90 11.31
CA LEU A 128 -0.55 -1.78 12.05
C LEU A 128 -1.58 -0.67 12.31
N ALA A 129 -2.54 -0.48 11.39
CA ALA A 129 -3.61 0.50 11.59
C ALA A 129 -4.60 0.02 12.67
N VAL A 130 -4.94 -1.27 12.66
CA VAL A 130 -5.77 -1.89 13.70
C VAL A 130 -5.11 -1.74 15.08
N ALA A 131 -3.82 -2.05 15.18
CA ALA A 131 -3.04 -1.90 16.41
C ALA A 131 -2.99 -0.45 16.89
N ARG A 132 -2.75 0.50 15.97
CA ARG A 132 -2.71 1.93 16.29
C ARG A 132 -4.05 2.43 16.84
N LEU A 133 -5.17 2.03 16.24
CA LEU A 133 -6.51 2.40 16.72
C LEU A 133 -6.83 1.78 18.08
N ALA A 134 -6.41 0.54 18.34
CA ALA A 134 -6.53 -0.05 19.68
C ALA A 134 -5.82 0.80 20.75
N SER A 135 -4.60 1.26 20.45
CA SER A 135 -3.85 2.17 21.33
C SER A 135 -4.53 3.52 21.47
N ALA A 136 -5.01 4.10 20.36
CA ALA A 136 -5.65 5.42 20.35
C ALA A 136 -6.92 5.45 21.22
N TYR A 137 -7.77 4.43 21.12
CA TYR A 137 -8.95 4.31 21.97
C TYR A 137 -8.59 4.03 23.44
N ALA A 138 -7.52 3.26 23.72
CA ALA A 138 -7.09 3.03 25.09
C ALA A 138 -6.54 4.30 25.76
N GLY A 139 -5.76 5.10 25.00
CA GLY A 139 -5.08 6.31 25.47
C GLY A 139 -5.95 7.58 25.43
N GLY A 140 -6.94 7.63 24.55
CA GLY A 140 -7.68 8.86 24.22
C GLY A 140 -6.83 9.79 23.35
N GLU A 141 -6.30 9.26 22.25
CA GLU A 141 -5.40 9.95 21.32
C GLU A 141 -6.10 10.21 19.97
N LEU A 142 -5.46 10.96 19.08
CA LEU A 142 -6.01 11.30 17.74
C LEU A 142 -7.38 12.01 17.81
N GLY A 143 -7.61 12.81 18.86
CA GLY A 143 -8.90 13.45 19.13
C GLY A 143 -10.01 12.51 19.62
N LEU A 144 -9.72 11.24 19.90
CA LEU A 144 -10.68 10.30 20.46
C LEU A 144 -10.79 10.42 21.98
N ALA A 145 -11.98 10.19 22.50
CA ALA A 145 -12.15 9.90 23.92
C ALA A 145 -11.62 8.50 24.24
N ARG A 146 -11.17 8.31 25.49
CA ARG A 146 -10.81 6.98 25.99
C ARG A 146 -12.03 6.05 25.93
N ASP A 147 -11.87 4.90 25.29
CA ASP A 147 -12.89 3.88 25.14
C ASP A 147 -12.25 2.48 25.26
N PRO A 148 -12.21 1.91 26.48
CA PRO A 148 -11.62 0.59 26.70
C PRO A 148 -12.33 -0.55 25.98
N LEU A 149 -13.64 -0.43 25.74
CA LEU A 149 -14.42 -1.46 25.03
C LEU A 149 -14.02 -1.49 23.56
N LYS A 150 -14.00 -0.32 22.92
CA LYS A 150 -13.58 -0.21 21.53
C LYS A 150 -12.11 -0.56 21.35
N ALA A 151 -11.25 -0.20 22.31
CA ALA A 151 -9.86 -0.66 22.31
C ALA A 151 -9.75 -2.20 22.34
N ALA A 152 -10.55 -2.87 23.16
CA ALA A 152 -10.58 -4.34 23.23
C ALA A 152 -11.10 -4.98 21.93
N GLU A 153 -12.10 -4.38 21.28
CA GLU A 153 -12.58 -4.81 19.96
C GLU A 153 -11.47 -4.75 18.90
N TYR A 154 -10.73 -3.64 18.82
CA TYR A 154 -9.60 -3.52 17.88
C TYR A 154 -8.47 -4.50 18.21
N LYS A 155 -8.16 -4.76 19.49
CA LYS A 155 -7.19 -5.80 19.88
C LYS A 155 -7.61 -7.20 19.43
N ALA A 156 -8.89 -7.53 19.56
CA ALA A 156 -9.42 -8.82 19.09
C ALA A 156 -9.30 -8.96 17.57
N ARG A 157 -9.54 -7.87 16.83
CA ARG A 157 -9.33 -7.82 15.37
C ARG A 157 -7.86 -8.00 15.00
N GLU A 158 -6.94 -7.36 15.71
CA GLU A 158 -5.49 -7.51 15.47
C GLU A 158 -5.05 -8.98 15.59
N ALA A 159 -5.49 -9.66 16.67
CA ALA A 159 -5.21 -11.07 16.88
C ALA A 159 -5.81 -11.97 15.78
N GLN A 160 -6.93 -11.58 15.19
CA GLN A 160 -7.50 -12.27 14.04
C GLN A 160 -6.65 -12.06 12.77
N CYS A 161 -6.16 -10.86 12.52
CA CYS A 161 -5.25 -10.58 11.40
C CYS A 161 -3.97 -11.41 11.50
N LEU A 162 -3.35 -11.47 12.68
CA LEU A 162 -2.13 -12.26 12.92
C LEU A 162 -2.33 -13.76 12.61
N ARG A 163 -3.42 -14.34 13.11
CA ARG A 163 -3.74 -15.75 12.86
C ARG A 163 -3.92 -16.05 11.36
N ARG A 164 -4.57 -15.16 10.63
CA ARG A 164 -4.76 -15.30 9.17
C ARG A 164 -3.43 -15.23 8.41
N GLN A 165 -2.55 -14.30 8.79
CA GLN A 165 -1.23 -14.16 8.16
C GLN A 165 -0.36 -15.41 8.39
N GLN A 166 -0.39 -15.98 9.60
CA GLN A 166 0.34 -17.21 9.91
C GLN A 166 -0.20 -18.42 9.14
N ALA A 167 -1.52 -18.54 9.00
CA ALA A 167 -2.12 -19.62 8.22
C ALA A 167 -1.74 -19.56 6.73
N ALA A 168 -1.64 -18.36 6.15
CA ALA A 168 -1.24 -18.16 4.76
C ALA A 168 0.26 -18.37 4.50
N ALA A 169 1.11 -18.28 5.54
CA ALA A 169 2.55 -18.53 5.42
C ALA A 169 2.93 -20.01 5.56
N GLY A 170 2.01 -20.85 6.06
CA GLY A 170 2.22 -22.29 6.26
C GLY A 170 1.60 -23.18 5.19
N SER A 171 1.00 -22.60 4.15
CA SER A 171 0.38 -23.27 2.98
C SER A 171 1.19 -23.04 1.72
#